data_AF-Q0W4V1-F1
#
_entry.id   AF-Q0W4V1-F1
#
_cell.length_a   1.000
_cell.length_b   1.000
_cell.length_c   1.000
_cell.angle_alpha   90.00
_cell.angle_beta   90.00
_cell.angle_gamma   90.00
#
_symmetry.space_group_name_H-M   'P 1'
#
loop_
_entity.id
_entity.type
_entity.pdbx_description
1 polymer ?
#
loop_
_entity_poly.entity_id
_entity_poly.type
_entity_poly.pdbx_seq_one_letter_code
_entity_poly.pdbx_strand_id
1 'polypeptide(L)'
;MAGYKQPCKYCGKLVPPDSNICPYCARADPNGPMKCPKCRATVEPGFKVCPHCGLQLQLTCPKCGKPTFFGAQCDACGGSLKVKCPNPKCGFEQPPTGENCVKCGKPLNAPKK
;
A
#
# COMPACT_ATOMS: atom_id res chain seq x y z
N MET A 1 -5.96 33.35 2.47
CA MET A 1 -6.08 32.67 1.16
C MET A 1 -7.21 31.66 1.24
N ALA A 2 -8.14 31.64 0.27
CA ALA A 2 -9.16 30.60 0.21
C ALA A 2 -8.50 29.26 -0.15
N GLY A 3 -8.28 28.41 0.85
CA GLY A 3 -7.79 27.04 0.62
C GLY A 3 -8.89 26.26 -0.10
N TYR A 4 -8.84 26.23 -1.44
CA TYR A 4 -9.75 25.43 -2.22
C TYR A 4 -9.61 23.96 -1.80
N LYS A 5 -10.74 23.31 -1.49
CA LYS A 5 -10.77 21.89 -1.15
C LYS A 5 -10.16 21.12 -2.32
N GLN A 6 -9.18 20.25 -2.07
CA GLN A 6 -8.58 19.44 -3.13
C GLN A 6 -9.15 18.01 -3.08
N PRO A 7 -9.24 17.32 -4.22
CA PRO A 7 -9.68 15.94 -4.25
C PRO A 7 -8.68 15.06 -3.53
N CYS A 8 -9.19 14.23 -2.62
CA CYS A 8 -8.39 13.23 -1.93
C CYS A 8 -7.86 12.21 -2.94
N LYS A 9 -6.55 11.93 -2.91
CA LYS A 9 -5.90 10.95 -3.79
C LYS A 9 -6.42 9.51 -3.65
N TYR A 10 -7.17 9.27 -2.58
CA TYR A 10 -7.65 7.96 -2.17
C TYR A 10 -9.13 7.71 -2.47
N CYS A 11 -9.99 8.69 -2.16
CA CYS A 11 -11.43 8.55 -2.32
C CYS A 11 -12.04 9.54 -3.32
N GLY A 12 -11.24 10.45 -3.89
CA GLY A 12 -11.68 11.47 -4.84
C GLY A 12 -12.55 12.58 -4.26
N LYS A 13 -13.01 12.47 -3.00
CA LYS A 13 -13.82 13.50 -2.34
C LYS A 13 -13.01 14.74 -2.05
N LEU A 14 -13.67 15.90 -2.06
CA LEU A 14 -13.06 17.20 -1.75
C LEU A 14 -12.76 17.32 -0.25
N VAL A 15 -11.49 17.44 0.09
CA VAL A 15 -10.98 17.52 1.47
C VAL A 15 -10.27 18.85 1.69
N PRO A 16 -10.33 19.45 2.89
CA PRO A 16 -9.58 20.67 3.18
C PRO A 16 -8.07 20.42 3.00
N PRO A 17 -7.31 21.36 2.40
CA PRO A 17 -5.88 21.19 2.18
C PRO A 17 -5.08 21.04 3.48
N ASP A 18 -5.53 21.62 4.58
CA ASP A 18 -4.90 21.53 5.90
C ASP A 18 -5.23 20.24 6.68
N SER A 19 -6.05 19.34 6.11
CA SER A 19 -6.43 18.10 6.78
C SER A 19 -5.35 17.03 6.64
N ASN A 20 -4.67 16.71 7.74
CA ASN A 20 -3.73 15.59 7.81
C ASN A 20 -4.40 14.22 7.64
N ILE A 21 -5.70 14.11 7.90
CA ILE A 21 -6.48 12.87 7.78
C ILE A 21 -7.75 13.18 7.01
N CYS A 22 -8.08 12.36 6.02
CA CYS A 22 -9.32 12.48 5.27
C CYS A 22 -10.52 12.18 6.19
N PRO A 23 -11.51 13.08 6.34
CA PRO A 23 -12.70 12.82 7.15
C PRO A 23 -13.63 11.76 6.55
N TYR A 24 -13.48 11.44 5.26
CA TYR A 24 -14.34 10.48 4.57
C TYR A 24 -13.76 9.07 4.47
N CYS A 25 -12.44 8.95 4.32
CA CYS A 25 -11.78 7.66 4.16
C CYS A 25 -10.78 7.34 5.27
N ALA A 26 -10.62 8.23 6.26
CA ALA A 26 -9.72 8.10 7.40
C ALA A 26 -8.24 7.86 7.04
N ARG A 27 -7.84 8.13 5.79
CA ARG A 27 -6.45 7.99 5.34
C ARG A 27 -5.66 9.25 5.60
N ALA A 28 -4.42 9.06 6.05
CA ALA A 28 -3.47 10.14 6.31
C ALA A 28 -2.97 10.77 5.00
N ASP A 29 -2.66 12.07 5.05
CA ASP A 29 -2.16 12.86 3.93
C ASP A 29 -3.03 12.74 2.66
N PRO A 30 -4.33 13.11 2.71
CA PRO A 30 -5.24 13.01 1.56
C PRO A 30 -4.73 13.76 0.32
N ASN A 31 -3.98 14.83 0.54
CA ASN A 31 -3.46 15.73 -0.48
C ASN A 31 -1.91 15.75 -0.52
N GLY A 32 -1.27 15.09 0.45
CA GLY A 32 0.19 15.08 0.58
C GLY A 32 0.87 14.10 -0.38
N PRO A 33 2.18 14.27 -0.62
CA PRO A 33 2.95 13.33 -1.43
C PRO A 33 2.97 11.94 -0.79
N MET A 34 2.98 10.89 -1.62
CA MET A 34 3.14 9.52 -1.10
C MET A 34 4.57 9.36 -0.58
N LYS A 35 4.73 8.65 0.55
CA LYS A 35 6.03 8.44 1.17
C LYS A 35 6.31 6.96 1.29
N CYS A 36 7.55 6.57 1.00
CA CYS A 36 7.97 5.20 1.16
C CYS A 36 7.98 4.82 2.65
N PRO A 37 7.32 3.73 3.10
CA PRO A 37 7.29 3.36 4.51
C PRO A 37 8.66 2.91 5.06
N LYS A 38 9.58 2.50 4.20
CA LYS A 38 10.94 2.08 4.59
C LYS A 38 11.90 3.27 4.78
N CYS A 39 12.11 4.09 3.74
CA CYS A 39 13.07 5.20 3.77
C CYS A 39 12.45 6.59 3.96
N ARG A 40 11.11 6.70 4.03
CA ARG A 40 10.35 7.96 4.08
C ARG A 40 10.59 8.92 2.91
N ALA A 41 11.28 8.49 1.85
CA ALA A 41 11.45 9.27 0.65
C ALA A 41 10.10 9.54 -0.03
N THR A 42 9.98 10.70 -0.65
CA THR A 42 8.83 11.05 -1.47
C THR A 42 8.78 10.17 -2.70
N VAL A 43 7.62 9.60 -2.97
CA VAL A 43 7.37 8.72 -4.11
C VAL A 43 6.09 9.18 -4.79
N GLU A 44 6.01 9.04 -6.10
CA GLU A 44 4.82 9.42 -6.84
C GLU A 44 3.81 8.26 -6.93
N PRO A 45 2.51 8.57 -7.06
CA PRO A 45 1.50 7.56 -7.36
C PRO A 45 1.84 6.86 -8.68
N GLY A 46 1.99 5.53 -8.64
CA GLY A 46 2.34 4.71 -9.81
C GLY A 46 3.77 4.15 -9.78
N PHE A 47 4.61 4.57 -8.84
CA PHE A 47 5.92 3.94 -8.66
C PHE A 47 5.77 2.49 -8.22
N LYS A 48 6.28 1.56 -9.03
CA LYS A 48 6.32 0.13 -8.69
C LYS A 48 7.37 -0.18 -7.63
N VAL A 49 8.47 0.58 -7.64
CA VAL A 49 9.62 0.40 -6.76
C VAL A 49 10.09 1.78 -6.31
N CYS A 50 10.47 1.92 -5.04
CA CYS A 50 11.05 3.14 -4.51
C CYS A 50 12.43 3.37 -5.13
N PRO A 51 12.69 4.53 -5.78
CA PRO A 51 13.97 4.79 -6.44
C PRO A 51 15.12 5.01 -5.43
N HIS A 52 14.79 5.30 -4.16
CA HIS A 52 15.78 5.56 -3.12
C HIS A 52 16.21 4.30 -2.36
N CYS A 53 15.30 3.37 -2.10
CA CYS A 53 15.58 2.19 -1.25
C CYS A 53 15.33 0.83 -1.91
N GLY A 54 14.82 0.82 -3.14
CA GLY A 54 14.50 -0.41 -3.87
C GLY A 54 13.30 -1.19 -3.33
N LEU A 55 12.52 -0.64 -2.39
CA LEU A 55 11.32 -1.31 -1.87
C LEU A 55 10.25 -1.39 -2.96
N GLN A 56 9.64 -2.57 -3.15
CA GLN A 56 8.46 -2.71 -4.00
C GLN A 56 7.25 -2.00 -3.37
N LEU A 57 6.77 -0.98 -4.08
CA LEU A 57 5.69 -0.09 -3.66
C LEU A 57 4.35 -0.45 -4.30
N GLN A 58 4.33 -1.34 -5.29
CA GLN A 58 3.11 -1.81 -5.92
C GLN A 58 2.96 -3.31 -5.71
N LEU A 59 1.79 -3.73 -5.26
CA LEU A 59 1.43 -5.14 -5.12
C LEU A 59 -0.03 -5.38 -5.48
N THR A 60 -0.38 -6.64 -5.69
CA THR A 60 -1.77 -7.05 -5.92
C THR A 60 -2.43 -7.35 -4.58
N CYS A 61 -3.56 -6.72 -4.30
CA CYS A 61 -4.29 -6.98 -3.08
C CYS A 61 -4.78 -8.44 -3.05
N PRO A 62 -4.42 -9.25 -2.04
CA PRO A 62 -4.88 -10.64 -1.94
C PRO A 62 -6.38 -10.75 -1.60
N LYS A 63 -7.00 -9.65 -1.15
CA LYS A 63 -8.43 -9.60 -0.80
C LYS A 63 -9.33 -9.26 -2.00
N CYS A 64 -8.95 -8.26 -2.80
CA CYS A 64 -9.77 -7.77 -3.91
C CYS A 64 -9.17 -7.99 -5.31
N GLY A 65 -7.93 -8.47 -5.41
CA GLY A 65 -7.24 -8.72 -6.69
C GLY A 65 -6.79 -7.46 -7.44
N LYS A 66 -7.06 -6.26 -6.92
CA LYS A 66 -6.68 -5.00 -7.58
C LYS A 66 -5.23 -4.59 -7.24
N PRO A 67 -4.49 -3.96 -8.17
CA PRO A 67 -3.20 -3.36 -7.86
C PRO A 67 -3.38 -2.25 -6.83
N THR A 68 -2.53 -2.25 -5.82
CA THR A 68 -2.56 -1.29 -4.71
C THR A 68 -1.16 -0.89 -4.33
N PHE A 69 -1.05 0.29 -3.75
CA PHE A 69 0.20 0.76 -3.18
C PHE A 69 0.55 -0.02 -1.90
N PHE A 70 1.85 -0.22 -1.66
CA PHE A 70 2.41 -0.84 -0.48
C PHE A 70 2.20 0.07 0.73
N GLY A 71 1.23 -0.33 1.56
CA GLY A 71 0.89 0.35 2.80
C GLY A 71 0.30 -0.63 3.79
N ALA A 72 -0.28 -0.09 4.86
CA ALA A 72 -0.96 -0.91 5.86
C ALA A 72 -2.23 -1.60 5.30
N GLN A 73 -2.91 -0.95 4.35
CA GLN A 73 -4.22 -1.34 3.83
C GLN A 73 -4.30 -1.12 2.32
N CYS A 74 -5.19 -1.88 1.67
CA CYS A 74 -5.48 -1.75 0.25
C CYS A 74 -6.19 -0.43 -0.06
N ASP A 75 -5.77 0.24 -1.14
CA ASP A 75 -6.36 1.49 -1.59
C ASP A 75 -7.81 1.34 -2.05
N ALA A 76 -8.11 0.19 -2.68
CA ALA A 76 -9.40 -0.09 -3.28
C ALA A 76 -10.42 -0.69 -2.31
N CYS A 77 -9.99 -1.55 -1.37
CA CYS A 77 -10.90 -2.29 -0.50
C CYS A 77 -10.67 -2.08 1.01
N GLY A 78 -9.64 -1.33 1.41
CA GLY A 78 -9.29 -1.12 2.82
C GLY A 78 -8.77 -2.36 3.55
N GLY A 79 -8.64 -3.50 2.87
CA GLY A 79 -8.20 -4.76 3.47
C GLY A 79 -6.71 -4.77 3.80
N SER A 80 -6.34 -5.43 4.91
CA SER A 80 -4.95 -5.64 5.29
C SER A 80 -4.18 -6.40 4.21
N LEU A 81 -3.02 -5.89 3.83
CA LEU A 81 -2.17 -6.48 2.78
C LEU A 81 -1.22 -7.57 3.31
N LYS A 82 -1.52 -8.17 4.46
CA LYS A 82 -0.70 -9.26 5.03
C LYS A 82 -1.23 -10.60 4.54
N VAL A 83 -0.32 -11.48 4.12
CA VAL A 83 -0.60 -12.87 3.77
C VAL A 83 0.16 -13.79 4.72
N LYS A 84 -0.50 -14.86 5.13
CA LYS A 84 0.16 -15.95 5.87
C LYS A 84 0.90 -16.82 4.86
N CYS A 85 2.16 -17.12 5.13
CA CYS A 85 2.92 -18.04 4.30
C CYS A 85 2.20 -19.41 4.21
N PRO A 86 1.95 -19.95 3.00
CA PRO A 86 1.25 -21.22 2.81
C PRO A 86 2.06 -22.44 3.31
N ASN A 87 3.36 -22.26 3.56
CA ASN A 87 4.20 -23.30 4.12
C ASN A 87 3.80 -23.60 5.57
N PRO A 88 3.33 -24.82 5.90
CA PRO A 88 2.85 -25.17 7.24
C PRO A 88 3.94 -25.07 8.30
N LYS A 89 5.22 -25.25 7.93
CA LYS A 89 6.37 -25.11 8.84
C LYS A 89 6.74 -23.65 9.16
N CYS A 90 6.25 -22.68 8.39
CA CYS A 90 6.64 -21.28 8.54
C CYS A 90 5.52 -20.45 9.17
N GLY A 91 4.33 -20.45 8.53
CA GLY A 91 3.17 -19.68 9.00
C GLY A 91 3.38 -18.17 9.19
N PHE A 92 4.49 -17.60 8.69
CA PHE A 92 4.86 -16.21 8.92
C PHE A 92 3.95 -15.26 8.14
N GLU A 93 3.44 -14.23 8.82
CA GLU A 93 2.61 -13.19 8.23
C GLU A 93 3.48 -12.07 7.67
N GLN A 94 3.40 -11.87 6.36
CA GLN A 94 4.17 -10.83 5.68
C GLN A 94 3.34 -10.24 4.53
N PRO A 95 3.63 -9.03 4.08
CA PRO A 95 3.02 -8.51 2.87
C PRO A 95 3.52 -9.27 1.63
N PRO A 96 2.71 -9.45 0.57
CA PRO A 96 3.10 -10.11 -0.67
C PRO A 96 3.93 -9.16 -1.55
N THR A 97 5.01 -8.63 -0.99
CA THR A 97 5.93 -7.74 -1.71
C THR A 97 6.81 -8.52 -2.67
N GLY A 98 7.20 -9.75 -2.31
CA GLY A 98 8.09 -10.58 -3.10
C GLY A 98 7.43 -11.90 -3.52
N GLU A 99 8.04 -12.55 -4.50
CA GLU A 99 7.63 -13.88 -4.97
C GLU A 99 7.83 -14.94 -3.88
N ASN A 100 8.79 -14.73 -2.97
CA ASN A 100 9.21 -15.67 -1.94
C ASN A 100 9.01 -15.11 -0.51
N CYS A 101 8.80 -16.03 0.42
CA CYS A 101 8.71 -15.74 1.85
C CYS A 101 10.06 -15.27 2.39
N VAL A 102 10.10 -14.11 3.05
CA VAL A 102 11.33 -13.55 3.64
C VAL A 102 11.96 -14.45 4.71
N LYS A 103 11.16 -15.31 5.35
CA LYS A 103 11.62 -16.20 6.43
C LYS A 103 12.00 -17.60 5.95
N CYS A 104 11.29 -18.17 4.98
CA CYS A 104 11.48 -19.56 4.55
C CYS A 104 11.86 -19.74 3.09
N GLY A 105 11.99 -18.67 2.31
CA GLY A 105 12.42 -18.70 0.90
C GLY A 105 11.44 -19.36 -0.09
N LYS A 106 10.34 -19.95 0.39
CA LYS A 106 9.34 -20.62 -0.46
C LYS A 106 8.40 -19.61 -1.15
N PRO A 107 7.84 -19.94 -2.32
CA PRO A 107 6.98 -19.03 -3.06
C PRO A 107 5.72 -18.69 -2.26
N LEU A 108 5.45 -17.39 -2.10
CA LEU A 108 4.20 -16.86 -1.54
C LEU A 108 3.09 -16.81 -2.59
N ASN A 109 3.48 -16.60 -3.85
CA ASN A 109 2.58 -16.51 -4.98
C ASN A 109 2.44 -17.90 -5.61
N ALA A 110 1.82 -18.84 -4.90
CA ALA A 110 1.40 -20.08 -5.54
C ALA A 110 0.22 -19.72 -6.48
N PRO A 111 0.36 -19.81 -7.81
CA PRO A 111 -0.82 -19.78 -8.67
C PRO A 111 -1.70 -20.95 -8.23
N LYS A 112 -2.96 -20.67 -7.90
CA LYS A 112 -3.97 -21.72 -7.83
C LYS A 112 -4.04 -22.31 -9.25
N LYS A 113 -3.39 -23.46 -9.44
CA LYS A 113 -3.47 -24.24 -10.67
C LYS A 113 -4.80 -25.00 -10.69
#